data_AF-A0A146K5Y7-F1
#
_entry.id   AF-A0A146K5Y7-F1
#
_cell.length_a   1.000
_cell.length_b   1.000
_cell.length_c   1.000
_cell.angle_alpha   90.00
_cell.angle_beta   90.00
_cell.angle_gamma   90.00
#
_symmetry.space_group_name_H-M   'P 1'
#
loop_
_entity.id
_entity.type
_entity.pdbx_description
1 polymer ?
#
loop_
_entity_poly.entity_id
_entity_poly.type
_entity_poly.pdbx_seq_one_letter_code
_entity_poly.pdbx_strand_id
1 'polypeptide(L)'
;SCPTNRVSLFQGESSCQYCAAGQEASISQDSCVGCQPGWYNPTSGSACTECPAGQVSATIGMYHCNNCTVGSYATIGQSSCTECDAKTYQDTEGM
;
A
#
# COMPACT_ATOMS: atom_id res chain seq x y z
N SER A 1 -7.48 6.01 24.94
CA SER A 1 -6.54 5.74 23.84
C SER A 1 -7.03 4.52 23.08
N CYS A 2 -7.10 4.58 21.75
CA CYS A 2 -7.53 3.44 20.97
C CYS A 2 -6.38 2.44 20.77
N PRO A 3 -6.66 1.12 20.68
CA PRO A 3 -5.65 0.16 20.28
C PRO A 3 -5.26 0.39 18.81
N THR A 4 -4.09 -0.10 18.41
CA THR A 4 -3.55 0.03 17.05
C THR A 4 -4.59 -0.35 15.98
N ASN A 5 -4.63 0.42 14.89
CA ASN A 5 -5.58 0.28 13.77
C ASN A 5 -7.05 0.60 14.09
N ARG A 6 -7.28 1.37 15.16
CA ARG A 6 -8.59 1.95 15.46
C ARG A 6 -8.51 3.44 15.74
N VAL A 7 -9.64 4.10 15.53
CA VAL A 7 -9.77 5.55 15.64
C VAL A 7 -11.00 5.95 16.47
N SER A 8 -10.95 7.13 17.07
CA SER A 8 -12.12 7.79 17.66
C SER A 8 -12.52 8.97 16.78
N LEU A 9 -13.37 8.71 15.77
CA LEU A 9 -13.73 9.68 14.72
C LEU A 9 -14.61 10.84 15.23
N PHE A 10 -15.25 10.67 16.38
CA PHE A 10 -16.10 11.68 17.00
C PHE A 10 -15.57 12.05 18.39
N GLN A 11 -15.53 13.36 18.66
CA GLN A 11 -15.16 13.93 19.93
C GLN A 11 -16.22 13.54 20.98
N GLY A 12 -16.01 12.40 21.66
CA GLY A 12 -16.95 11.83 22.63
C GLY A 12 -17.39 10.39 22.36
N GLU A 13 -16.95 9.74 21.29
CA GLU A 13 -17.22 8.31 21.10
C GLU A 13 -16.40 7.47 22.10
N SER A 14 -17.10 6.67 22.91
CA SER A 14 -16.47 5.76 23.87
C SER A 14 -15.94 4.47 23.21
N SER A 15 -16.22 4.28 21.92
CA SER A 15 -15.84 3.12 21.13
C SER A 15 -14.81 3.48 20.06
N CYS A 16 -13.83 2.60 19.91
CA CYS A 16 -12.83 2.71 18.86
C CYS A 16 -13.32 1.99 17.61
N GLN A 17 -13.52 2.74 16.52
CA GLN A 17 -13.94 2.18 15.23
C GLN A 17 -12.74 1.67 14.44
N TYR A 18 -12.97 0.61 13.68
CA TYR A 18 -11.98 0.11 12.73
C TYR A 18 -11.98 0.97 11.47
N CYS A 19 -10.79 1.25 10.96
CA CYS A 19 -10.66 1.78 9.61
C CYS A 19 -11.06 0.73 8.58
N ALA A 20 -11.72 1.16 7.50
CA ALA A 20 -12.16 0.27 6.44
C ALA A 20 -10.97 -0.35 5.69
N ALA A 21 -11.23 -1.36 4.86
CA ALA A 21 -10.22 -1.85 3.92
C ALA A 21 -9.73 -0.70 3.03
N GLY A 22 -8.43 -0.70 2.71
CA GLY A 22 -7.75 0.41 2.05
C GLY A 22 -7.45 1.60 2.95
N GLN A 23 -7.76 1.54 4.25
CA GLN A 23 -7.46 2.61 5.21
C GLN A 23 -6.72 2.08 6.44
N GLU A 24 -5.95 2.94 7.07
CA GLU A 24 -5.29 2.72 8.36
C GLU A 24 -5.59 3.86 9.33
N ALA A 25 -5.39 3.60 10.62
CA ALA A 25 -5.51 4.66 11.63
C ALA A 25 -4.35 5.64 11.48
N SER A 26 -4.66 6.94 11.47
CA SER A 26 -3.64 8.00 11.56
C SER A 26 -2.74 7.80 12.78
N ILE A 27 -1.54 8.37 12.76
CA ILE A 27 -0.58 8.33 13.88
C ILE A 27 -1.24 8.80 15.18
N SER A 28 -2.11 9.80 15.09
CA SER A 28 -2.86 10.38 16.21
C SER A 28 -4.18 9.65 16.53
N GLN A 29 -4.55 8.62 15.75
CA GLN A 29 -5.73 7.76 15.96
C GLN A 29 -7.08 8.49 16.04
N ASP A 30 -7.16 9.66 15.43
CA ASP A 30 -8.36 10.50 15.37
C ASP A 30 -9.04 10.47 14.00
N SER A 31 -8.40 9.86 13.00
CA SER A 31 -8.91 9.76 11.64
C SER A 31 -8.41 8.50 10.94
N CYS A 32 -9.19 7.98 10.00
CA CYS A 32 -8.75 6.93 9.07
C CYS A 32 -8.19 7.57 7.81
N VAL A 33 -6.96 7.21 7.47
CA VAL A 33 -6.26 7.68 6.27
C VAL A 33 -6.15 6.53 5.28
N GLY A 34 -6.26 6.84 3.98
CA GLY A 34 -6.10 5.83 2.94
C GLY A 34 -4.65 5.37 2.83
N CYS A 35 -4.45 4.07 2.58
CA CYS A 35 -3.13 3.51 2.28
C CYS A 35 -2.48 4.29 1.14
N GLN A 36 -1.25 4.74 1.36
CA GLN A 36 -0.52 5.49 0.34
C GLN A 36 -0.18 4.61 -0.86
N PRO A 37 0.13 5.19 -2.03
CA PRO A 37 0.55 4.42 -3.19
C PRO A 37 1.75 3.52 -2.84
N GLY A 38 1.72 2.28 -3.31
CA GLY A 38 2.65 1.22 -2.92
C GLY A 38 2.23 0.42 -1.69
N TRP A 39 1.16 0.84 -1.01
CA TRP A 39 0.61 0.16 0.16
C TRP A 39 -0.86 -0.18 -0.06
N TYR A 40 -1.31 -1.23 0.62
CA TYR A 40 -2.69 -1.69 0.58
C TYR A 40 -3.14 -2.21 1.94
N ASN A 41 -4.44 -2.22 2.17
CA ASN A 41 -5.02 -2.90 3.33
C ASN A 41 -6.20 -3.79 2.91
N PRO A 42 -6.07 -5.13 2.95
CA PRO A 42 -7.12 -6.03 2.47
C PRO A 42 -8.32 -6.12 3.42
N THR A 43 -8.19 -5.73 4.67
CA THR A 43 -9.20 -5.98 5.71
C THR A 43 -9.38 -4.79 6.63
N SER A 44 -10.62 -4.50 7.02
CA SER A 44 -10.87 -3.46 8.03
C SER A 44 -10.15 -3.75 9.35
N GLY A 45 -9.59 -2.71 9.97
CA GLY A 45 -8.91 -2.84 11.26
C GLY A 45 -7.49 -3.38 11.20
N SER A 46 -6.90 -3.43 10.02
CA SER A 46 -5.48 -3.72 9.80
C SER A 46 -4.72 -2.46 9.39
N ALA A 47 -3.40 -2.48 9.57
CA ALA A 47 -2.52 -1.44 9.07
C ALA A 47 -2.35 -1.61 7.55
N CYS A 48 -1.96 -0.54 6.87
CA CYS A 48 -1.54 -0.67 5.49
C CYS A 48 -0.23 -1.47 5.44
N THR A 49 -0.15 -2.37 4.47
CA THR A 49 1.01 -3.23 4.21
C THR A 49 1.56 -2.93 2.83
N GLU A 50 2.87 -3.04 2.65
CA GLU A 50 3.51 -2.85 1.35
C GLU A 50 3.01 -3.85 0.32
N CYS A 51 2.81 -3.39 -0.91
CA CYS A 51 2.55 -4.28 -2.02
C CYS A 51 3.74 -5.22 -2.24
N PRO A 52 3.51 -6.54 -2.41
CA PRO A 52 4.58 -7.48 -2.68
C PRO A 52 5.21 -7.21 -4.05
N ALA A 53 6.45 -7.71 -4.25
CA ALA A 53 7.12 -7.60 -5.54
C ALA A 53 6.26 -8.17 -6.67
N GLY A 54 6.26 -7.48 -7.81
CA GLY A 54 5.40 -7.78 -8.97
C GLY A 54 3.98 -7.21 -8.87
N GLN A 55 3.64 -6.52 -7.76
CA GLN A 55 2.35 -5.85 -7.60
C GLN A 55 2.51 -4.40 -7.15
N VAL A 56 1.51 -3.58 -7.45
CA VAL A 56 1.53 -2.14 -7.19
C VAL A 56 0.19 -1.62 -6.70
N SER A 57 0.25 -0.57 -5.90
CA SER A 57 -0.92 0.21 -5.50
C SER A 57 -0.76 1.62 -6.05
N ALA A 58 -1.47 1.95 -7.11
CA ALA A 58 -1.29 3.21 -7.83
C ALA A 58 -1.98 4.40 -7.18
N THR A 59 -3.05 4.15 -6.41
CA THR A 59 -3.90 5.18 -5.85
C THR A 59 -4.03 5.05 -4.35
N ILE A 60 -4.23 6.18 -3.67
CA ILE A 60 -4.52 6.20 -2.24
C ILE A 60 -5.81 5.41 -1.97
N GLY A 61 -5.84 4.64 -0.88
CA GLY A 61 -7.04 3.94 -0.46
C GLY A 61 -7.22 2.55 -1.06
N MET A 62 -6.20 1.99 -1.70
CA MET A 62 -6.29 0.65 -2.29
C MET A 62 -6.35 -0.43 -1.23
N TYR A 63 -7.30 -1.35 -1.39
CA TYR A 63 -7.45 -2.53 -0.55
C TYR A 63 -6.79 -3.78 -1.14
N HIS A 64 -6.24 -3.69 -2.34
CA HIS A 64 -5.49 -4.76 -3.00
C HIS A 64 -4.42 -4.13 -3.89
N CYS A 65 -3.37 -4.89 -4.17
CA CYS A 65 -2.38 -4.50 -5.16
C CYS A 65 -2.73 -5.11 -6.52
N ASN A 66 -2.48 -4.35 -7.58
CA ASN A 66 -2.63 -4.80 -8.95
C ASN A 66 -1.34 -5.44 -9.43
N ASN A 67 -1.46 -6.57 -10.13
CA ASN A 67 -0.30 -7.20 -10.74
C ASN A 67 0.28 -6.32 -11.85
N CYS A 68 1.60 -6.31 -11.97
CA CYS A 68 2.26 -5.74 -13.12
C CYS A 68 2.00 -6.54 -14.39
N THR A 69 1.89 -5.83 -15.51
CA THR A 69 1.78 -6.44 -16.83
C THR A 69 3.07 -7.16 -17.22
N VAL A 70 2.95 -8.14 -18.12
CA VAL A 70 4.12 -8.84 -18.69
C VAL A 70 5.08 -7.81 -19.31
N GLY A 71 6.37 -7.96 -19.05
CA GLY A 71 7.39 -7.00 -19.48
C GLY A 71 7.59 -5.83 -18.53
N SER A 72 6.96 -5.85 -17.35
CA SER A 72 7.18 -4.90 -16.28
C SER A 72 7.44 -5.62 -14.95
N TYR A 73 8.16 -4.97 -14.04
CA TYR A 73 8.43 -5.45 -12.69
C TYR A 73 8.05 -4.37 -11.67
N ALA A 74 7.80 -4.79 -10.44
CA ALA A 74 7.70 -3.89 -9.31
C ALA A 74 8.46 -4.45 -8.11
N THR A 75 9.16 -3.59 -7.37
CA THR A 75 9.74 -3.97 -6.07
C THR A 75 8.69 -3.87 -4.96
N ILE A 76 9.00 -4.40 -3.78
CA ILE A 76 8.14 -4.24 -2.61
C ILE A 76 7.87 -2.75 -2.38
N GLY A 77 6.61 -2.39 -2.12
CA GLY A 77 6.21 -1.02 -1.82
C GLY A 77 6.14 -0.09 -3.03
N GLN A 78 6.25 -0.58 -4.26
CA GLN A 78 6.14 0.28 -5.45
C GLN A 78 4.69 0.67 -5.76
N SER A 79 4.51 1.94 -6.14
CA SER A 79 3.23 2.51 -6.57
C SER A 79 2.98 2.36 -8.07
N SER A 80 4.00 2.04 -8.85
CA SER A 80 3.90 1.86 -10.30
C SER A 80 4.82 0.75 -10.78
N CYS A 81 4.42 0.08 -11.85
CA CYS A 81 5.24 -0.94 -12.48
C CYS A 81 6.32 -0.27 -13.32
N THR A 82 7.55 -0.71 -13.15
CA THR A 82 8.69 -0.30 -13.97
C THR A 82 8.76 -1.22 -15.17
N GLU A 83 8.74 -0.67 -16.38
CA GLU A 83 8.97 -1.48 -17.59
C GLU A 83 10.38 -2.08 -17.55
N CYS A 84 10.48 -3.35 -17.97
CA CYS A 84 11.78 -3.95 -18.21
C CYS A 84 12.36 -3.26 -19.45
N ASP A 85 13.41 -2.48 -19.28
CA ASP A 85 14.18 -1.97 -20.42
C ASP A 85 14.60 -3.15 -21.30
N ALA A 86 14.17 -3.17 -22.55
CA ALA A 86 14.59 -4.17 -23.54
C ALA A 86 16.07 -4.02 -23.96
N LYS A 87 16.93 -3.39 -23.13
CA LYS A 87 18.28 -2.92 -23.51
C LYS A 87 19.37 -3.11 -22.45
N THR A 88 19.26 -4.09 -21.57
CA THR A 88 20.42 -4.56 -20.77
C THR A 88 20.74 -6.03 -21.04
N TYR A 89 20.73 -6.43 -22.32
CA TYR A 89 21.84 -7.25 -22.81
C TYR A 89 23.00 -6.29 -23.07
N GLN A 90 23.73 -5.90 -22.01
CA GLN A 90 25.13 -5.54 -22.21
C GLN A 90 25.82 -6.87 -22.43
N ASP A 91 25.93 -7.24 -23.70
CA ASP A 91 26.91 -8.20 -24.18
C ASP A 91 28.28 -7.67 -23.76
N THR A 92 28.79 -8.11 -22.60
CA THR A 92 30.21 -7.99 -22.30
C THR A 92 30.94 -9.13 -23.01
N GLU A 93 30.90 -9.15 -24.35
CA GLU A 93 32.07 -9.52 -25.15
C GLU A 93 32.93 -8.26 -25.27
N GLY A 94 33.85 -8.09 -24.33
CA GLY A 94 34.69 -6.90 -24.30
C GLY A 94 35.70 -6.85 -23.17
N MET A 95 36.49 -7.92 -23.02
CA MET A 95 37.94 -7.97 -22.76
C MET A 95 38.37 -9.28 -22.09
#